data_AF-A0A7S2R1E0-F1
#
_entry.id   AF-A0A7S2R1E0-F1
#
_cell.length_a   1.000
_cell.length_b   1.000
_cell.length_c   1.000
_cell.angle_alpha   90.00
_cell.angle_beta   90.00
_cell.angle_gamma   90.00
#
_symmetry.space_group_name_H-M   'P 1'
#
loop_
_entity.id
_entity.type
_entity.pdbx_description
1 polymer ?
#
loop_
_entity_poly.entity_id
_entity_poly.type
_entity_poly.pdbx_seq_one_letter_code
_entity_poly.pdbx_strand_id
1 'polypeptide(L)'
;MPPAISMEGLTCSHDGGSTYQLDDVSYVLARGGKIGLVGRNGCGKSTFLKILADTCCPIRPEMTVNDEGVVYQGSVERSRGCRVAYVEQDPPMPTDITVADSLLGIITTSNTNNSNNGN
;
A
#
# COMPACT_ATOMS: atom_id res chain seq x y z
N MET A 1 -9.12 23.38 -5.99
CA MET A 1 -8.10 22.41 -6.44
C MET A 1 -8.61 21.01 -6.12
N PRO A 2 -8.46 20.01 -7.01
CA PRO A 2 -8.87 18.64 -6.69
C PRO A 2 -8.09 18.10 -5.48
N PRO A 3 -8.71 17.29 -4.61
CA PRO A 3 -8.03 16.67 -3.47
C PRO A 3 -6.89 15.75 -3.94
N ALA A 4 -5.96 15.41 -3.05
CA ALA A 4 -4.90 14.46 -3.39
C ALA A 4 -5.48 13.05 -3.52
N ILE A 5 -6.26 12.63 -2.52
CA ILE A 5 -6.93 11.33 -2.43
C ILE A 5 -8.32 11.54 -1.82
N SER A 6 -9.34 10.85 -2.34
CA SER A 6 -10.67 10.73 -1.74
C SER A 6 -11.00 9.26 -1.52
N MET A 7 -11.66 8.99 -0.41
CA MET A 7 -12.10 7.65 0.01
C MET A 7 -13.57 7.70 0.38
N GLU A 8 -14.33 6.72 -0.06
CA GLU A 8 -15.75 6.61 0.22
C GLU A 8 -16.12 5.18 0.61
N GLY A 9 -16.76 5.05 1.77
CA GLY A 9 -17.33 3.79 2.27
C GLY A 9 -16.33 2.67 2.51
N LEU A 10 -15.09 2.99 2.91
CA LEU A 10 -14.05 1.97 3.10
C LEU A 10 -14.40 1.05 4.26
N THR A 11 -14.64 -0.21 3.92
CA THR A 11 -15.00 -1.27 4.88
C THR A 11 -14.07 -2.45 4.68
N CYS A 12 -13.52 -2.99 5.76
CA CYS A 12 -12.54 -4.06 5.71
C CYS A 12 -12.72 -5.01 6.91
N SER A 13 -12.73 -6.30 6.61
CA SER A 13 -12.77 -7.37 7.60
C SER A 13 -11.87 -8.54 7.18
N HIS A 14 -10.93 -8.91 8.05
CA HIS A 14 -10.05 -10.07 7.83
C HIS A 14 -10.70 -11.42 8.14
N ASP A 15 -11.78 -11.43 8.93
CA ASP A 15 -12.44 -12.63 9.44
C ASP A 15 -13.84 -12.86 8.83
N GLY A 16 -14.09 -12.27 7.66
CA GLY A 16 -15.34 -12.46 6.92
C GLY A 16 -16.56 -11.77 7.55
N GLY A 17 -16.33 -10.73 8.36
CA GLY A 17 -17.39 -9.88 8.93
C GLY A 17 -17.62 -10.07 10.43
N SER A 18 -16.78 -10.84 11.14
CA SER A 18 -16.90 -10.99 12.61
C SER A 18 -16.31 -9.78 13.34
N THR A 19 -15.25 -9.20 12.78
CA THR A 19 -14.59 -7.99 13.26
C THR A 19 -14.27 -7.09 12.07
N TYR A 20 -14.77 -5.85 12.13
CA TYR A 20 -14.43 -4.83 11.17
C TYR A 20 -13.22 -4.03 11.67
N GLN A 21 -12.17 -4.00 10.87
CA GLN A 21 -11.00 -3.15 11.13
C GLN A 21 -11.22 -1.75 10.54
N LEU A 22 -12.02 -1.68 9.48
CA LEU A 22 -12.58 -0.44 8.92
C LEU A 22 -14.07 -0.67 8.70
N ASP A 23 -14.88 0.29 9.08
CA ASP A 23 -16.34 0.25 8.98
C ASP A 23 -16.80 1.61 8.43
N ASP A 24 -17.25 1.61 7.17
CA ASP A 24 -17.77 2.79 6.46
C ASP A 24 -16.89 4.06 6.54
N VAL A 25 -15.58 3.90 6.38
CA VAL A 25 -14.63 5.01 6.52
C VAL A 25 -14.61 5.85 5.24
N SER A 26 -15.07 7.10 5.35
CA SER A 26 -15.03 8.09 4.27
C SER A 26 -14.17 9.28 4.66
N TYR A 27 -13.21 9.67 3.79
CA TYR A 27 -12.32 10.79 4.07
C TYR A 27 -11.74 11.42 2.80
N VAL A 28 -11.47 12.72 2.84
CA VAL A 28 -10.84 13.46 1.74
C VAL A 28 -9.51 14.05 2.20
N LEU A 29 -8.41 13.56 1.62
CA LEU A 29 -7.08 14.11 1.85
C LEU A 29 -6.81 15.27 0.88
N ALA A 30 -6.84 16.49 1.42
CA ALA A 30 -6.48 17.69 0.67
C ALA A 30 -4.99 17.67 0.28
N ARG A 31 -4.65 18.35 -0.84
CA ARG A 31 -3.25 18.56 -1.23
C ARG A 31 -2.51 19.36 -0.15
N GLY A 32 -1.32 18.89 0.23
CA GLY A 32 -0.55 19.46 1.34
C GLY A 32 -1.09 19.11 2.74
N GLY A 33 -2.21 18.39 2.81
CA GLY A 33 -2.77 17.89 4.06
C GLY A 33 -1.87 16.82 4.69
N LYS A 34 -1.90 16.76 6.02
CA LYS A 34 -1.27 15.71 6.82
C LYS A 34 -2.34 15.08 7.67
N ILE A 35 -2.35 13.75 7.74
CA ILE A 35 -3.26 12.99 8.59
C ILE A 35 -2.45 12.09 9.51
N GLY A 36 -2.89 11.96 10.75
CA GLY A 36 -2.38 10.99 11.71
C GLY A 36 -3.48 10.00 12.02
N LEU A 37 -3.17 8.71 11.99
CA LEU A 37 -4.10 7.65 12.35
C LEU A 37 -3.73 7.11 13.74
N VAL A 38 -4.64 7.22 14.69
CA VAL A 38 -4.42 6.83 16.09
C VAL A 38 -5.45 5.78 16.49
N GLY A 39 -5.01 4.75 17.21
CA GLY A 39 -5.88 3.67 17.67
C GLY A 39 -5.07 2.49 18.23
N ARG A 40 -5.77 1.56 18.89
CA ARG A 40 -5.17 0.36 19.50
C ARG A 40 -4.45 -0.52 18.46
N ASN A 41 -3.53 -1.35 18.90
CA ASN A 41 -2.94 -2.36 18.01
C ASN A 41 -4.04 -3.32 17.52
N GLY A 42 -4.00 -3.68 16.24
CA GLY A 42 -5.02 -4.50 15.60
C GLY A 42 -6.27 -3.76 15.11
N CYS A 43 -6.41 -2.45 15.35
CA CYS A 43 -7.60 -1.68 14.91
C CYS A 43 -7.60 -1.29 13.42
N GLY A 44 -6.75 -1.90 12.58
CA GLY A 44 -6.76 -1.64 11.13
C GLY A 44 -5.88 -0.50 10.63
N LYS A 45 -4.99 0.09 11.44
CA LYS A 45 -4.16 1.23 11.00
C LYS A 45 -3.28 0.90 9.79
N SER A 46 -2.51 -0.17 9.90
CA SER A 46 -1.65 -0.63 8.81
C SER A 46 -2.49 -1.10 7.62
N THR A 47 -3.65 -1.72 7.86
CA THR A 47 -4.60 -2.11 6.81
C THR A 47 -5.10 -0.91 6.02
N PHE A 48 -5.49 0.17 6.69
CA PHE A 48 -5.91 1.43 6.05
C PHE A 48 -4.80 2.02 5.17
N LEU A 49 -3.57 2.10 5.70
CA LEU A 49 -2.43 2.63 4.94
C LEU A 49 -2.09 1.76 3.72
N LYS A 50 -2.19 0.43 3.84
CA LYS A 50 -1.96 -0.51 2.73
C LYS A 50 -3.04 -0.39 1.65
N ILE A 51 -4.32 -0.30 2.01
CA ILE A 51 -5.39 -0.06 1.04
C ILE A 51 -5.12 1.23 0.26
N LEU A 52 -4.76 2.31 0.95
CA LEU A 52 -4.39 3.57 0.29
C LEU A 52 -3.16 3.44 -0.63
N ALA A 53 -2.17 2.64 -0.24
CA ALA A 53 -0.97 2.41 -1.04
C ALA A 53 -1.26 1.59 -2.30
N ASP A 54 -1.96 0.46 -2.15
CA ASP A 54 -2.22 -0.53 -3.20
C ASP A 54 -3.23 -0.02 -4.23
N THR A 55 -4.35 0.58 -3.80
CA THR A 55 -5.35 1.14 -4.72
C THR A 55 -4.80 2.35 -5.48
N CYS A 56 -3.85 3.08 -4.90
CA CYS A 56 -3.17 4.18 -5.57
C CYS A 56 -1.91 3.74 -6.34
N CYS A 57 -1.57 2.44 -6.32
CA CYS A 57 -0.48 1.88 -7.08
C CYS A 57 -0.91 1.73 -8.56
N PRO A 58 -0.12 2.23 -9.53
CA PRO A 58 -0.50 2.22 -10.94
C PRO A 58 -0.64 0.82 -11.56
N ILE A 59 -0.24 -0.24 -10.84
CA ILE A 59 -0.11 -1.60 -11.37
C ILE A 59 -1.38 -2.44 -11.11
N ARG A 60 -2.25 -2.05 -10.17
CA ARG A 60 -3.40 -2.89 -9.73
C ARG A 60 -4.69 -2.09 -9.45
N PRO A 61 -5.25 -1.34 -10.42
CA PRO A 61 -6.41 -0.48 -10.20
C PRO A 61 -7.75 -1.20 -9.97
N GLU A 62 -7.86 -2.50 -10.24
CA GLU A 62 -9.13 -3.27 -10.16
C GLU A 62 -9.25 -4.16 -8.91
N MET A 63 -8.32 -4.05 -7.96
CA MET A 63 -8.21 -5.04 -6.89
C MET A 63 -9.00 -4.62 -5.64
N THR A 64 -10.12 -5.31 -5.39
CA THR A 64 -10.87 -5.36 -4.11
C THR A 64 -10.08 -6.07 -3.00
N VAL A 65 -8.89 -6.56 -3.34
CA VAL A 65 -7.99 -7.35 -2.50
C VAL A 65 -6.65 -6.64 -2.49
N ASN A 66 -6.09 -6.34 -1.31
CA ASN A 66 -4.74 -5.78 -1.21
C ASN A 66 -3.67 -6.89 -1.46
N ASP A 67 -2.38 -6.54 -1.52
CA ASP A 67 -1.29 -7.50 -1.81
C ASP A 67 -1.16 -8.64 -0.75
N GLU A 68 -1.82 -8.51 0.40
CA GLU A 68 -1.87 -9.51 1.47
C GLU A 68 -3.13 -10.39 1.45
N GLY A 69 -3.97 -10.29 0.41
CA GLY A 69 -5.20 -11.07 0.32
C GLY A 69 -6.39 -10.47 1.10
N VAL A 70 -6.27 -9.23 1.57
CA VAL A 70 -7.30 -8.58 2.40
C VAL A 70 -8.37 -7.98 1.51
N VAL A 71 -9.61 -8.46 1.67
CA VAL A 71 -10.77 -7.96 0.94
C VAL A 71 -11.29 -6.68 1.60
N TYR A 72 -11.44 -5.61 0.82
CA TYR A 72 -12.06 -4.36 1.26
C TYR A 72 -13.15 -3.91 0.28
N GLN A 73 -14.14 -3.18 0.79
CA GLN A 73 -15.21 -2.56 0.02
C GLN A 73 -15.05 -1.04 0.04
N GLY A 74 -15.70 -0.34 -0.89
CA GLY A 74 -15.63 1.12 -1.05
C GLY A 74 -14.78 1.55 -2.24
N SER A 75 -14.54 2.86 -2.36
CA SER A 75 -13.76 3.45 -3.46
C SER A 75 -12.62 4.31 -2.92
N VAL A 76 -11.50 4.29 -3.64
CA VAL A 76 -10.38 5.22 -3.42
C VAL A 76 -10.04 5.87 -4.75
N GLU A 77 -10.17 7.18 -4.81
CA GLU A 77 -9.81 7.97 -5.98
C GLU A 77 -8.59 8.84 -5.71
N ARG A 78 -7.70 8.92 -6.70
CA ARG A 78 -6.46 9.68 -6.63
C ARG A 78 -6.43 10.73 -7.72
N SER A 79 -6.03 11.95 -7.37
CA SER A 79 -5.84 13.00 -8.39
C SER A 79 -4.74 12.61 -9.38
N ARG A 80 -4.96 12.97 -10.65
CA ARG A 80 -3.94 12.83 -11.71
C ARG A 80 -2.61 13.42 -11.29
N GLY A 81 -1.52 12.67 -11.54
CA GLY A 81 -0.15 13.06 -11.20
C GLY A 81 0.26 12.90 -9.73
N CYS A 82 -0.62 12.51 -8.81
CA CYS A 82 -0.34 12.46 -7.37
C CYS A 82 0.43 11.20 -6.93
N ARG A 83 1.76 11.12 -7.03
CA ARG A 83 2.51 9.89 -6.64
C ARG A 83 2.27 9.48 -5.18
N VAL A 84 2.05 8.18 -4.96
CA VAL A 84 1.92 7.55 -3.64
C VAL A 84 3.11 6.64 -3.44
N ALA A 85 3.72 6.72 -2.26
CA ALA A 85 4.78 5.84 -1.80
C ALA A 85 4.42 5.36 -0.40
N TYR A 86 4.68 4.10 -0.12
CA TYR A 86 4.41 3.45 1.15
C TYR A 86 5.71 2.94 1.73
N VAL A 87 5.90 3.14 3.03
CA VAL A 87 7.04 2.62 3.78
C VAL A 87 6.50 1.58 4.72
N GLU A 88 6.98 0.35 4.56
CA GLU A 88 6.58 -0.76 5.42
C GLU A 88 7.02 -0.52 6.86
N GLN A 89 6.26 -1.11 7.79
CA GLN A 89 6.59 -1.02 9.22
C GLN A 89 7.93 -1.70 9.54
N ASP A 90 8.27 -2.76 8.80
CA ASP A 90 9.54 -3.45 8.86
C ASP A 90 10.08 -3.59 7.42
N PRO A 91 10.74 -2.55 6.90
CA PRO A 91 11.17 -2.55 5.50
C PRO A 91 12.30 -3.56 5.30
N PRO A 92 12.32 -4.29 4.18
CA PRO A 92 13.42 -5.19 3.87
C PRO A 92 14.72 -4.39 3.85
N MET A 93 15.70 -4.82 4.64
CA MET A 93 17.00 -4.16 4.73
C MET A 93 18.01 -5.00 3.93
N PRO A 94 18.20 -4.70 2.64
CA PRO A 94 19.17 -5.43 1.82
C PRO A 94 20.59 -5.19 2.36
N THR A 95 21.35 -6.27 2.51
CA THR A 95 22.73 -6.22 3.03
C THR A 95 23.75 -5.70 2.01
N ASP A 96 23.36 -5.69 0.73
CA ASP A 96 24.29 -5.56 -0.40
C ASP A 96 24.13 -4.23 -1.14
N ILE A 97 23.21 -3.35 -0.70
CA ILE A 97 23.01 -2.03 -1.30
C ILE A 97 22.95 -0.96 -0.22
N THR A 98 23.23 0.28 -0.61
CA THR A 98 23.16 1.39 0.34
C THR A 98 21.71 1.75 0.64
N VAL A 99 21.50 2.44 1.76
CA VAL A 99 20.19 3.04 2.11
C VAL A 99 19.70 3.95 0.98
N ALA A 100 20.61 4.69 0.33
CA ALA A 100 20.27 5.55 -0.80
C ALA A 100 19.75 4.77 -2.02
N ASP A 101 20.39 3.65 -2.35
CA ASP A 101 19.97 2.79 -3.48
C ASP A 101 18.61 2.13 -3.22
N SER A 102 18.38 1.72 -1.96
CA SER A 102 17.08 1.17 -1.53
C SER A 102 15.95 2.19 -1.67
N LEU A 103 16.19 3.44 -1.26
CA LEU A 103 15.22 4.53 -1.37
C LEU A 103 14.95 4.95 -2.82
N LEU A 104 15.93 4.78 -3.71
CA LEU A 104 15.80 5.07 -5.15
C LEU A 104 15.14 3.93 -5.94
N GLY A 105 14.90 2.77 -5.31
CA GLY A 105 14.27 1.61 -5.96
C GLY A 105 15.19 0.88 -6.94
N ILE A 106 16.51 0.97 -6.76
CA ILE A 106 17.49 0.22 -7.55
C ILE A 106 17.51 -1.22 -7.03
N ILE A 107 16.51 -2.01 -7.39
CA ILE A 107 16.54 -3.46 -7.18
C ILE A 107 17.28 -4.05 -8.37
N THR A 108 18.59 -4.25 -8.25
CA THR A 108 19.35 -5.03 -9.24
C THR A 108 18.78 -6.43 -9.30
N THR A 109 18.06 -6.75 -10.38
CA THR A 109 17.70 -8.13 -10.73
C THR A 109 18.97 -8.89 -11.07
N SER A 110 19.58 -9.54 -10.08
CA SER A 110 20.62 -10.53 -10.30
C SER A 110 19.97 -11.78 -10.89
N ASN A 111 19.93 -11.81 -12.22
CA ASN A 111 19.54 -12.99 -12.98
C ASN A 111 20.68 -14.02 -12.88
N THR A 112 20.70 -14.78 -11.78
CA THR A 112 21.58 -15.93 -11.62
C THR A 112 20.93 -17.11 -12.31
N ASN A 113 21.50 -17.56 -13.43
CA ASN A 113 21.58 -18.98 -13.76
C ASN A 113 22.85 -19.25 -14.55
N ASN A 114 23.79 -19.89 -13.87
CA ASN A 114 25.09 -20.32 -14.33
C ASN A 114 25.07 -21.84 -14.58
N SER A 115 25.74 -22.25 -15.66
CA SER A 115 26.32 -23.56 -15.94
C SER A 115 25.41 -24.73 -16.35
N ASN A 116 25.62 -25.24 -17.59
CA ASN A 116 26.47 -26.42 -17.76
C ASN A 116 26.96 -26.58 -19.22
N ASN A 117 28.28 -26.48 -19.34
CA ASN A 117 29.09 -26.95 -20.46
C ASN A 117 29.45 -28.43 -20.19
N GLY A 118 29.39 -29.31 -21.20
CA GLY A 118 29.90 -30.69 -21.06
C GLY A 118 29.41 -31.69 -22.09
N ASN A 119 30.19 -31.80 -23.17
CA ASN A 119 30.30 -32.88 -24.18
C ASN A 119 29.21 -33.03 -25.25
#